data_AF-A0A7J4UZI7-F1
#
_entry.id   AF-A0A7J4UZI7-F1
#
_cell.length_a   1.000
_cell.length_b   1.000
_cell.length_c   1.000
_cell.angle_alpha   90.00
_cell.angle_beta   90.00
_cell.angle_gamma   90.00
#
_symmetry.space_group_name_H-M   'P 1'
#
loop_
_entity.id
_entity.type
_entity.pdbx_description
1 polymer ?
#
loop_
_entity_poly.entity_id
_entity_poly.type
_entity_poly.pdbx_seq_one_letter_code
_entity_poly.pdbx_strand_id
1 'polypeptide(L)'
;MVTSPVSTEADVIRGRNSRPHPKHLTSIFQRESLFDRWTPVLSFRVREGGGKVTNEVLIIGGGPAGLTAAKSLADRGANVVLVERSESLGGMARELTCKGLVECRNCGACFAIDRAAEVLKETSIEVLLLSDVVAVKKDENGFEAKVKVSPRYVTGECTGCGKCIEVCPVDGKAISPPTGTGMPRTYRIDRKKCLHFKKDECAKCADACPTKAIDFDDRARNVTRKVSSVVYATGMEPVDACEVSRLGCGTLKDVVSSVDAERMLNEKGRLTRPSDGAVPKKIAVMQCVGSRSVKNGVDYCSKFCCKYATKISQLIMDTDPEVNLDFYFMDLRTLYEPQDEFKRWAKDKKTVRLIRSMPAVVQPGKDGKLVVKVST
;
A
#
# COMPACT_ATOMS: atom_id res chain seq x y z
N MET A 1 -34.00 41.33 24.04
CA MET A 1 -34.16 40.03 24.73
C MET A 1 -32.88 39.24 24.54
N VAL A 2 -32.21 38.94 25.65
CA VAL A 2 -30.91 38.25 25.72
C VAL A 2 -31.14 36.77 25.41
N THR A 3 -30.49 36.23 24.38
CA THR A 3 -30.46 34.78 24.13
C THR A 3 -29.27 34.18 24.87
N SER A 4 -29.55 33.50 25.97
CA SER A 4 -28.55 32.78 26.77
C SER A 4 -27.88 31.67 25.96
N PRO A 5 -26.57 31.41 26.14
CA PRO A 5 -25.93 30.24 25.56
C PRO A 5 -26.43 28.98 26.27
N VAL A 6 -26.86 27.98 25.50
CA VAL A 6 -27.13 26.62 26.03
C VAL A 6 -25.77 25.98 26.32
N SER A 7 -25.32 26.05 27.57
CA SER A 7 -24.22 25.25 28.09
C SER A 7 -24.70 23.83 28.29
N THR A 8 -24.09 22.86 27.60
CA THR A 8 -24.15 21.46 28.01
C THR A 8 -22.82 21.15 28.67
N GLU A 9 -22.81 21.03 29.99
CA GLU A 9 -21.72 20.36 30.69
C GLU A 9 -21.81 18.87 30.34
N ALA A 10 -20.81 18.38 29.61
CA ALA A 10 -20.60 16.95 29.48
C ALA A 10 -19.59 16.56 30.55
N ASP A 11 -20.07 16.02 31.66
CA ASP A 11 -19.23 15.17 32.50
C ASP A 11 -18.79 14.02 31.62
N VAL A 12 -17.49 13.95 31.36
CA VAL A 12 -16.89 12.84 30.63
C VAL A 12 -17.32 11.53 31.30
N ILE A 13 -18.31 10.82 30.76
CA ILE A 13 -18.52 9.40 31.06
C ILE A 13 -17.46 8.65 30.24
N ARG A 14 -16.20 8.80 30.67
CA ARG A 14 -15.11 7.93 30.24
C ARG A 14 -15.55 6.52 30.58
N GLY A 15 -15.58 5.63 29.59
CA GLY A 15 -15.59 4.19 29.82
C GLY A 15 -14.32 3.78 30.57
N ARG A 16 -14.28 4.01 31.89
CA ARG A 16 -13.42 3.26 32.79
C ARG A 16 -13.97 1.84 32.79
N ASN A 17 -13.51 1.03 31.84
CA ASN A 17 -13.35 -0.38 32.12
C ASN A 17 -12.30 -0.46 33.24
N SER A 18 -12.74 -0.33 34.48
CA SER A 18 -12.04 -0.93 35.59
C SER A 18 -11.90 -2.41 35.24
N ARG A 19 -10.68 -2.86 34.92
CA ARG A 19 -10.38 -4.29 34.91
C ARG A 19 -10.75 -4.79 36.31
N PRO A 20 -11.71 -5.71 36.48
CA PRO A 20 -12.01 -6.19 37.81
C PRO A 20 -10.81 -7.02 38.29
N HIS A 21 -10.25 -6.66 39.44
CA HIS A 21 -9.43 -7.58 40.23
C HIS A 21 -10.34 -8.73 40.68
N PRO A 22 -9.93 -10.00 40.58
CA PRO A 22 -10.75 -11.11 41.01
C PRO A 22 -10.65 -11.20 42.53
N LYS A 23 -11.57 -10.56 43.25
CA LYS A 23 -11.98 -10.86 44.63
C LYS A 23 -13.18 -9.98 44.98
N HIS A 24 -14.26 -10.63 45.43
CA HIS A 24 -15.56 -10.09 45.86
C HIS A 24 -16.63 -9.96 44.76
N LEU A 25 -17.17 -11.11 44.36
CA LEU A 25 -18.51 -11.25 43.77
C LEU A 25 -19.50 -11.63 44.89
N THR A 26 -20.10 -10.63 45.54
CA THR A 26 -21.38 -10.81 46.23
C THR A 26 -22.12 -9.47 46.27
N SER A 27 -23.39 -9.52 45.90
CA SER A 27 -24.36 -8.42 45.83
C SER A 27 -24.17 -7.42 44.67
N ILE A 28 -24.99 -7.59 43.64
CA ILE A 28 -26.01 -6.61 43.20
C ILE A 28 -26.76 -7.35 42.08
N PHE A 29 -27.72 -8.16 42.50
CA PHE A 29 -28.81 -8.65 41.65
C PHE A 29 -30.03 -7.85 42.06
N GLN A 30 -30.36 -6.81 41.29
CA GLN A 30 -31.73 -6.33 41.22
C GLN A 30 -31.97 -5.77 39.81
N ARG A 31 -32.95 -6.39 39.16
CA ARG A 31 -33.45 -6.11 37.81
C ARG A 31 -33.99 -4.69 37.75
N GLU A 32 -33.83 -4.06 36.58
CA GLU A 32 -34.97 -3.44 35.89
C GLU A 32 -34.66 -3.25 34.40
N SER A 33 -35.70 -3.44 33.60
CA SER A 33 -35.74 -3.53 32.14
C SER A 33 -35.45 -2.20 31.45
N LEU A 34 -34.39 -2.15 30.62
CA LEU A 34 -34.09 -1.04 29.73
C LEU A 34 -33.80 -1.53 28.30
N PHE A 35 -34.66 -2.42 27.80
CA PHE A 35 -34.62 -2.93 26.42
C PHE A 35 -35.69 -2.22 25.58
N ASP A 36 -35.67 -0.87 25.51
CA ASP A 36 -36.57 -0.14 24.58
C ASP A 36 -36.19 1.32 24.24
N ARG A 37 -34.92 1.72 24.40
CA ARG A 37 -34.52 3.13 24.19
C ARG A 37 -33.18 3.36 23.47
N TRP A 38 -32.90 2.57 22.44
CA TRP A 38 -31.73 2.80 21.57
C TRP A 38 -32.14 3.06 20.12
N THR A 39 -32.72 4.23 19.87
CA THR A 39 -32.62 4.93 18.58
C THR A 39 -31.78 6.18 18.79
N PRO A 40 -30.47 6.18 18.44
CA PRO A 40 -29.73 7.43 18.40
C PRO A 40 -30.16 8.15 17.13
N VAL A 41 -31.12 9.07 17.26
CA VAL A 41 -31.35 10.12 16.26
C VAL A 41 -30.17 11.08 16.36
N LEU A 42 -29.04 10.72 15.75
CA LEU A 42 -27.91 11.61 15.52
C LEU A 42 -28.35 12.65 14.47
N SER A 43 -29.03 13.70 14.93
CA SER A 43 -29.25 14.89 14.12
C SER A 43 -27.92 15.66 14.01
N PHE A 44 -27.24 15.50 12.88
CA PHE A 44 -26.10 16.33 12.53
C PHE A 44 -26.63 17.74 12.20
N ARG A 45 -26.49 18.69 13.13
CA ARG A 45 -26.63 20.11 12.79
C ARG A 45 -25.36 20.57 12.09
N VAL A 46 -25.46 20.78 10.78
CA VAL A 46 -24.46 21.56 10.03
C VAL A 46 -24.50 22.98 10.57
N ARG A 47 -23.39 23.45 11.15
CA ARG A 47 -23.22 24.87 11.44
C ARG A 47 -23.00 25.59 10.11
N GLU A 48 -23.97 26.40 9.69
CA GLU A 48 -23.75 27.39 8.63
C GLU A 48 -22.84 28.49 9.17
N GLY A 49 -21.53 28.30 9.04
CA GLY A 49 -20.55 29.37 9.17
C GLY A 49 -20.45 30.09 7.83
N GLY A 50 -20.84 31.38 7.79
CA GLY A 50 -20.86 32.24 6.60
C GLY A 50 -19.48 32.63 6.03
N GLY A 51 -18.57 31.67 5.92
CA GLY A 51 -17.33 31.80 5.16
C GLY A 51 -17.52 31.23 3.75
N LYS A 52 -16.88 31.83 2.74
CA LYS A 52 -16.86 31.31 1.36
C LYS A 52 -15.98 30.05 1.32
N VAL A 53 -16.53 28.91 1.76
CA VAL A 53 -15.83 27.63 1.78
C VAL A 53 -15.50 27.23 0.34
N THR A 54 -14.22 27.04 0.04
CA THR A 54 -13.78 26.47 -1.23
C THR A 54 -14.24 25.01 -1.29
N ASN A 55 -15.05 24.62 -2.29
CA ASN A 55 -15.47 23.21 -2.52
C ASN A 55 -14.32 22.28 -2.97
N GLU A 56 -13.08 22.65 -2.66
CA GLU A 56 -11.87 21.90 -2.98
C GLU A 56 -11.43 21.07 -1.76
N VAL A 57 -11.14 19.80 -1.98
CA VAL A 57 -10.65 18.84 -0.98
C VAL A 57 -9.24 18.40 -1.33
N LEU A 58 -8.32 18.48 -0.37
CA LEU A 58 -6.96 17.94 -0.53
C LEU A 58 -6.92 16.47 -0.13
N ILE A 59 -6.36 15.62 -0.97
CA ILE A 59 -6.07 14.23 -0.64
C ILE A 59 -4.56 14.00 -0.71
N ILE A 60 -4.00 13.44 0.35
CA ILE A 60 -2.57 13.17 0.48
C ILE A 60 -2.34 11.66 0.36
N GLY A 61 -1.83 11.23 -0.79
CA GLY A 61 -1.52 9.84 -1.13
C GLY A 61 -2.41 9.28 -2.25
N GLY A 62 -1.78 8.89 -3.36
CA GLY A 62 -2.39 8.33 -4.57
C GLY A 62 -2.46 6.79 -4.57
N GLY A 63 -2.57 6.17 -3.39
CA GLY A 63 -2.84 4.73 -3.25
C GLY A 63 -4.32 4.38 -3.37
N PRO A 64 -4.71 3.10 -3.24
CA PRO A 64 -6.10 2.65 -3.45
C PRO A 64 -7.14 3.43 -2.62
N ALA A 65 -6.79 3.79 -1.37
CA ALA A 65 -7.64 4.58 -0.49
C ALA A 65 -7.85 6.01 -1.01
N GLY A 66 -6.76 6.72 -1.34
CA GLY A 66 -6.84 8.09 -1.83
C GLY A 66 -7.47 8.19 -3.21
N LEU A 67 -7.18 7.23 -4.10
CA LEU A 67 -7.81 7.13 -5.41
C LEU A 67 -9.32 6.90 -5.31
N THR A 68 -9.75 6.05 -4.37
CA THR A 68 -11.18 5.82 -4.13
C THR A 68 -11.86 7.04 -3.55
N ALA A 69 -11.21 7.72 -2.60
CA ALA A 69 -11.71 8.97 -2.03
C ALA A 69 -11.82 10.07 -3.10
N ALA A 70 -10.80 10.24 -3.93
CA ALA A 70 -10.76 11.25 -5.00
C ALA A 70 -11.92 11.06 -5.97
N LYS A 71 -12.07 9.85 -6.51
CA LYS A 71 -13.16 9.53 -7.44
C LYS A 71 -14.53 9.69 -6.79
N SER A 72 -14.69 9.21 -5.55
CA SER A 72 -15.95 9.31 -4.81
C SER A 72 -16.37 10.76 -4.53
N LEU A 73 -15.42 11.66 -4.29
CA LEU A 73 -15.67 13.08 -4.06
C LEU A 73 -15.99 13.80 -5.39
N ALA A 74 -15.22 13.51 -6.44
CA ALA A 74 -15.47 14.02 -7.79
C ALA A 74 -16.86 13.63 -8.31
N ASP A 75 -17.28 12.37 -8.11
CA ASP A 75 -18.62 11.87 -8.48
C ASP A 75 -19.77 12.58 -7.76
N ARG A 76 -19.45 13.29 -6.66
CA ARG A 76 -20.40 14.10 -5.88
C ARG A 76 -20.26 15.60 -6.15
N GLY A 77 -19.49 15.98 -7.17
CA GLY A 77 -19.31 17.36 -7.62
C GLY A 77 -18.30 18.18 -6.82
N ALA A 78 -17.44 17.54 -6.01
CA ALA A 78 -16.35 18.23 -5.33
C ALA A 78 -15.13 18.39 -6.25
N ASN A 79 -14.41 19.49 -6.11
CA ASN A 79 -13.08 19.64 -6.71
C ASN A 79 -12.06 18.96 -5.80
N VAL A 80 -11.08 18.28 -6.38
CA VAL A 80 -10.08 17.52 -5.61
C VAL A 80 -8.68 17.90 -6.07
N VAL A 81 -7.79 18.11 -5.12
CA VAL A 81 -6.35 18.14 -5.35
C VAL A 81 -5.76 16.87 -4.74
N LEU A 82 -5.25 15.98 -5.59
CA LEU A 82 -4.61 14.73 -5.18
C LEU A 82 -3.09 14.89 -5.24
N VAL A 83 -2.44 14.84 -4.09
CA VAL A 83 -0.97 14.94 -3.97
C VAL A 83 -0.37 13.56 -3.77
N GLU A 84 0.58 13.17 -4.63
CA GLU A 84 1.32 11.92 -4.55
C GLU A 84 2.82 12.16 -4.63
N ARG A 85 3.55 11.60 -3.65
CA ARG A 85 5.02 11.74 -3.53
C ARG A 85 5.78 11.05 -4.66
N SER A 86 5.22 9.97 -5.21
CA SER A 86 5.84 9.12 -6.22
C SER A 86 5.61 9.66 -7.63
N GLU A 87 6.34 9.09 -8.60
CA GLU A 87 6.18 9.40 -10.02
C GLU A 87 4.88 8.88 -10.65
N SER A 88 4.08 8.11 -9.92
CA SER A 88 2.82 7.58 -10.41
C SER A 88 1.87 7.25 -9.26
N LEU A 89 0.58 7.19 -9.59
CA LEU A 89 -0.50 6.67 -8.75
C LEU A 89 -0.45 5.14 -8.66
N GLY A 90 -1.24 4.60 -7.73
CA GLY A 90 -1.45 3.17 -7.48
C GLY A 90 -0.96 2.71 -6.10
N GLY A 91 -0.11 3.49 -5.43
CA GLY A 91 0.50 3.12 -4.15
C GLY A 91 1.23 1.77 -4.24
N MET A 92 1.21 0.99 -3.16
CA MET A 92 1.84 -0.35 -3.15
C MET A 92 1.21 -1.31 -4.17
N ALA A 93 -0.06 -1.13 -4.55
CA ALA A 93 -0.74 -2.03 -5.48
C ALA A 93 -0.08 -2.05 -6.87
N ARG A 94 0.61 -0.97 -7.27
CA ARG A 94 1.36 -0.91 -8.54
C ARG A 94 2.56 -1.86 -8.59
N GLU A 95 3.04 -2.31 -7.44
CA GLU A 95 4.17 -3.24 -7.31
C GLU A 95 3.72 -4.70 -7.19
N LEU A 96 2.41 -4.93 -7.11
CA LEU A 96 1.85 -6.27 -6.94
C LEU A 96 1.58 -6.92 -8.30
N THR A 97 1.94 -8.20 -8.43
CA THR A 97 1.67 -8.96 -9.65
C THR A 97 0.19 -9.33 -9.79
N CYS A 98 -0.27 -9.69 -10.99
CA CYS A 98 -1.58 -10.32 -11.13
C CYS A 98 -1.54 -11.74 -10.56
N LYS A 99 -2.55 -12.13 -9.76
CA LYS A 99 -2.68 -13.50 -9.22
C LYS A 99 -3.65 -14.38 -9.99
N GLY A 100 -4.23 -13.86 -11.06
CA GLY A 100 -5.17 -14.60 -11.89
C GLY A 100 -4.51 -15.18 -13.12
N LEU A 101 -3.87 -16.35 -12.97
CA LEU A 101 -3.31 -17.09 -14.10
C LEU A 101 -4.37 -18.01 -14.73
N VAL A 102 -4.99 -18.87 -13.91
CA VAL A 102 -6.09 -19.77 -14.34
C VAL A 102 -7.45 -19.07 -14.22
N GLU A 103 -7.67 -18.37 -13.10
CA GLU A 103 -8.92 -17.67 -12.81
C GLU A 103 -8.65 -16.40 -11.98
N CYS A 104 -9.55 -15.42 -12.04
CA CYS A 104 -9.39 -14.19 -11.26
C CYS A 104 -9.53 -14.48 -9.76
N ARG A 105 -8.45 -14.24 -8.99
CA ARG A 105 -8.44 -14.42 -7.52
C ARG A 105 -8.88 -13.19 -6.72
N ASN A 106 -9.50 -12.20 -7.38
CA ASN A 106 -9.96 -10.95 -6.77
C ASN A 106 -8.92 -10.32 -5.79
N CYS A 107 -7.68 -10.15 -6.26
CA CYS A 107 -6.58 -9.63 -5.44
C CYS A 107 -6.57 -8.10 -5.33
N GLY A 108 -7.30 -7.40 -6.22
CA GLY A 108 -7.41 -5.94 -6.23
C GLY A 108 -6.20 -5.19 -6.80
N ALA A 109 -5.16 -5.88 -7.29
CA ALA A 109 -3.98 -5.24 -7.86
C ALA A 109 -4.32 -4.41 -9.12
N CYS A 110 -5.06 -5.00 -10.07
CA CYS A 110 -5.52 -4.31 -11.28
C CYS A 110 -6.49 -3.16 -10.97
N PHE A 111 -7.41 -3.36 -10.02
CA PHE A 111 -8.42 -2.37 -9.65
C PHE A 111 -7.82 -1.02 -9.23
N ALA A 112 -6.69 -1.04 -8.52
CA ALA A 112 -6.00 0.20 -8.13
C ALA A 112 -5.47 0.97 -9.36
N ILE A 113 -5.02 0.24 -10.39
CA ILE A 113 -4.49 0.81 -11.62
C ILE A 113 -5.61 1.32 -12.52
N ASP A 114 -6.71 0.57 -12.63
CA ASP A 114 -7.91 1.00 -13.35
C ASP A 114 -8.47 2.28 -12.74
N ARG A 115 -8.57 2.33 -11.40
CA ARG A 115 -9.02 3.54 -10.69
C ARG A 115 -8.05 4.71 -10.87
N ALA A 116 -6.73 4.46 -10.92
CA ALA A 116 -5.77 5.52 -11.23
C ALA A 116 -6.00 6.08 -12.65
N ALA A 117 -6.28 5.23 -13.63
CA ALA A 117 -6.59 5.66 -14.98
C ALA A 117 -7.90 6.47 -15.07
N GLU A 118 -8.92 6.11 -14.29
CA GLU A 118 -10.15 6.89 -14.16
C GLU A 118 -9.87 8.28 -13.57
N VAL A 119 -9.14 8.35 -12.45
CA VAL A 119 -8.81 9.61 -11.77
C VAL A 119 -8.03 10.56 -12.68
N LEU A 120 -7.10 10.03 -13.50
CA LEU A 120 -6.29 10.86 -14.41
C LEU A 120 -7.09 11.47 -15.56
N LYS A 121 -8.28 10.95 -15.88
CA LYS A 121 -9.18 11.48 -16.92
C LYS A 121 -10.18 12.49 -16.38
N GLU A 122 -10.27 12.61 -15.06
CA GLU A 122 -11.30 13.39 -14.40
C GLU A 122 -10.88 14.87 -14.28
N THR A 123 -11.63 15.77 -14.91
CA THR A 123 -11.27 17.20 -14.95
C THR A 123 -11.47 17.93 -13.63
N SER A 124 -12.30 17.37 -12.74
CA SER A 124 -12.52 17.90 -11.39
C SER A 124 -11.43 17.48 -10.39
N ILE A 125 -10.46 16.65 -10.82
CA ILE A 125 -9.34 16.20 -9.99
C ILE A 125 -8.01 16.72 -10.56
N GLU A 126 -7.36 17.64 -9.86
CA GLU A 126 -5.97 18.02 -10.12
C GLU A 126 -5.04 16.98 -9.48
N VAL A 127 -4.19 16.32 -10.27
CA VAL A 127 -3.20 15.36 -9.77
C VAL A 127 -1.80 15.99 -9.76
N LEU A 128 -1.22 16.10 -8.57
CA LEU A 128 0.15 16.56 -8.34
C LEU A 128 1.05 15.37 -7.99
N LEU A 129 1.73 14.82 -8.99
CA LEU A 129 2.74 13.76 -8.83
C LEU A 129 4.09 14.35 -8.42
N LEU A 130 5.00 13.51 -7.93
CA LEU A 130 6.33 13.93 -7.45
C LEU A 130 6.24 15.10 -6.45
N SER A 131 5.18 15.09 -5.63
CA SER A 131 4.80 16.24 -4.81
C SER A 131 4.62 15.85 -3.36
N ASP A 132 5.19 16.65 -2.47
CA ASP A 132 5.12 16.45 -1.01
C ASP A 132 4.33 17.60 -0.37
N VAL A 133 3.39 17.25 0.52
CA VAL A 133 2.75 18.25 1.39
C VAL A 133 3.70 18.55 2.54
N VAL A 134 4.26 19.75 2.56
CA VAL A 134 5.27 20.16 3.55
C VAL A 134 4.67 20.80 4.79
N ALA A 135 3.46 21.36 4.68
CA ALA A 135 2.73 21.92 5.80
C ALA A 135 1.23 21.98 5.51
N VAL A 136 0.43 21.72 6.54
CA VAL A 136 -1.01 21.98 6.54
C VAL A 136 -1.32 22.83 7.78
N LYS A 137 -1.92 24.00 7.57
CA LYS A 137 -2.37 24.88 8.65
C LYS A 137 -3.87 25.03 8.56
N LYS A 138 -4.55 24.89 9.70
CA LYS A 138 -5.97 25.20 9.80
C LYS A 138 -6.15 26.71 9.87
N ASP A 139 -7.10 27.24 9.12
CA ASP A 139 -7.54 28.63 9.20
C ASP A 139 -9.04 28.69 9.55
N GLU A 140 -9.62 29.89 9.62
CA GLU A 140 -11.05 30.07 9.94
C GLU A 140 -12.00 29.54 8.85
N ASN A 141 -11.50 29.34 7.62
CA ASN A 141 -12.29 28.99 6.45
C ASN A 141 -11.96 27.58 5.88
N GLY A 142 -11.15 26.79 6.59
CA GLY A 142 -10.67 25.48 6.16
C GLY A 142 -9.18 25.29 6.49
N PHE A 143 -8.40 25.01 5.45
CA PHE A 143 -6.98 24.69 5.54
C PHE A 143 -6.19 25.36 4.42
N GLU A 144 -4.99 25.80 4.77
CA GLU A 144 -3.94 26.16 3.82
C GLU A 144 -2.87 25.07 3.80
N ALA A 145 -2.68 24.45 2.64
CA ALA A 145 -1.66 23.43 2.41
C ALA A 145 -0.54 23.96 1.51
N LYS A 146 0.70 23.72 1.91
CA LYS A 146 1.90 24.00 1.12
C LYS A 146 2.41 22.70 0.51
N VAL A 147 2.53 22.68 -0.81
CA VAL A 147 2.93 21.53 -1.61
C VAL A 147 4.23 21.86 -2.33
N LYS A 148 5.24 21.01 -2.18
CA LYS A 148 6.49 21.09 -2.93
C LYS A 148 6.42 20.11 -4.09
N VAL A 149 6.43 20.62 -5.32
CA VAL A 149 6.42 19.83 -6.55
C VAL A 149 7.87 19.68 -7.02
N SER A 150 8.33 18.44 -7.16
CA SER A 150 9.66 18.13 -7.69
C SER A 150 9.62 18.01 -9.22
N PRO A 151 10.70 18.41 -9.92
CA PRO A 151 10.75 18.31 -11.36
C PRO A 151 10.78 16.83 -11.80
N ARG A 152 10.07 16.55 -12.89
CA ARG A 152 10.07 15.26 -13.58
C ARG A 152 11.09 15.25 -14.72
N TYR A 153 11.35 16.41 -15.30
CA TYR A 153 12.14 16.63 -16.51
C TYR A 153 11.57 15.95 -17.77
N VAL A 154 10.32 15.53 -17.69
CA VAL A 154 9.58 14.89 -18.78
C VAL A 154 8.15 15.39 -18.70
N THR A 155 7.63 15.92 -19.80
CA THR A 155 6.29 16.52 -19.87
C THR A 155 5.20 15.46 -20.04
N GLY A 156 3.94 15.90 -19.99
CA GLY A 156 2.77 15.06 -20.25
C GLY A 156 2.72 14.44 -21.65
N GLU A 157 3.48 14.97 -22.62
CA GLU A 157 3.55 14.49 -24.00
C GLU A 157 4.33 13.15 -24.15
N CYS A 158 4.87 12.62 -23.06
CA CYS A 158 5.57 11.36 -23.07
C CYS A 158 4.62 10.18 -23.29
N THR A 159 4.82 9.46 -24.39
CA THR A 159 4.05 8.25 -24.74
C THR A 159 4.56 6.96 -24.07
N GLY A 160 5.69 7.02 -23.36
CA GLY A 160 6.26 5.86 -22.67
C GLY A 160 6.90 4.82 -23.60
N CYS A 161 7.27 5.19 -24.82
CA CYS A 161 7.75 4.29 -25.87
C CYS A 161 9.14 3.65 -25.65
N GLY A 162 9.91 4.04 -24.63
CA GLY A 162 11.19 3.39 -24.29
C GLY A 162 12.44 3.87 -25.04
N LYS A 163 12.30 4.54 -26.20
CA LYS A 163 13.45 4.98 -27.03
C LYS A 163 14.53 5.76 -26.28
N CYS A 164 14.13 6.62 -25.35
CA CYS A 164 15.04 7.42 -24.54
C CYS A 164 15.90 6.59 -23.56
N ILE A 165 15.41 5.41 -23.14
CA ILE A 165 16.14 4.48 -22.26
C ILE A 165 17.23 3.76 -23.04
N GLU A 166 16.93 3.31 -24.26
CA GLU A 166 17.85 2.59 -25.13
C GLU A 166 19.13 3.40 -25.35
N VAL A 167 19.00 4.69 -25.66
CA VAL A 167 20.12 5.59 -25.94
C VAL A 167 20.82 6.15 -24.70
N CYS A 168 20.26 5.96 -23.50
CA CYS A 168 20.84 6.51 -22.27
C CYS A 168 22.16 5.78 -21.93
N PRO A 169 23.31 6.50 -21.87
CA PRO A 169 24.62 5.89 -21.69
C PRO A 169 24.95 5.57 -20.22
N VAL A 170 24.10 5.95 -19.27
CA VAL A 170 24.32 5.73 -17.84
C VAL A 170 23.93 4.29 -17.49
N ASP A 171 24.84 3.57 -16.82
CA ASP A 171 24.54 2.25 -16.28
C ASP A 171 23.42 2.33 -15.22
N GLY A 172 22.47 1.40 -15.28
CA GLY A 172 21.23 1.47 -14.50
C GLY A 172 20.28 2.61 -14.90
N LYS A 173 20.53 3.27 -16.04
CA LYS A 173 19.69 4.25 -16.76
C LYS A 173 19.25 5.47 -15.93
N ALA A 174 19.58 6.67 -16.41
CA ALA A 174 19.17 7.90 -15.75
C ALA A 174 17.71 8.30 -16.03
N ILE A 175 17.11 7.80 -17.11
CA ILE A 175 15.70 7.95 -17.43
C ILE A 175 15.02 6.59 -17.29
N SER A 176 13.86 6.55 -16.64
CA SER A 176 13.17 5.30 -16.32
C SER A 176 11.65 5.43 -16.41
N PRO A 177 10.93 4.33 -16.65
CA PRO A 177 9.48 4.31 -16.48
C PRO A 177 9.11 4.44 -14.99
N PRO A 178 7.84 4.73 -14.67
CA PRO A 178 7.34 4.62 -13.32
C PRO A 178 7.40 3.17 -12.82
N THR A 179 7.60 3.00 -11.52
CA THR A 179 7.73 1.67 -10.91
C THR A 179 6.48 0.82 -11.12
N GLY A 180 6.68 -0.46 -11.47
CA GLY A 180 5.63 -1.44 -11.65
C GLY A 180 4.60 -1.02 -12.71
N THR A 181 3.32 -1.16 -12.39
CA THR A 181 2.18 -0.87 -13.28
C THR A 181 1.57 0.52 -13.05
N GLY A 182 2.25 1.39 -12.31
CA GLY A 182 1.69 2.67 -11.88
C GLY A 182 1.41 3.63 -13.04
N MET A 183 0.39 4.49 -12.86
CA MET A 183 -0.12 5.43 -13.87
C MET A 183 0.05 6.89 -13.43
N PRO A 184 0.26 7.86 -14.34
CA PRO A 184 0.48 7.69 -15.77
C PRO A 184 1.84 7.04 -16.06
N ARG A 185 2.01 6.44 -17.25
CA ARG A 185 3.27 5.82 -17.69
C ARG A 185 4.33 6.84 -18.17
N THR A 186 4.20 8.10 -17.77
CA THR A 186 5.15 9.17 -18.03
C THR A 186 6.48 8.85 -17.35
N TYR A 187 7.57 8.94 -18.10
CA TYR A 187 8.90 8.64 -17.57
C TYR A 187 9.38 9.76 -16.65
N ARG A 188 10.53 9.54 -16.00
CA ARG A 188 11.21 10.54 -15.17
C ARG A 188 12.72 10.44 -15.36
N ILE A 189 13.41 11.57 -15.27
CA ILE A 189 14.88 11.62 -15.20
C ILE A 189 15.33 11.72 -13.74
N ASP A 190 16.20 10.81 -13.32
CA ASP A 190 16.94 10.94 -12.06
C ASP A 190 18.10 11.92 -12.25
N ARG A 191 17.91 13.15 -11.72
CA ARG A 191 18.92 14.21 -11.74
C ARG A 191 20.28 13.75 -11.20
N LYS A 192 20.31 12.89 -10.17
CA LYS A 192 21.55 12.43 -9.53
C LYS A 192 22.33 11.46 -10.40
N LYS A 193 21.69 10.79 -11.35
CA LYS A 193 22.34 9.83 -12.26
C LYS A 193 22.67 10.45 -13.62
N CYS A 194 21.84 11.37 -14.10
CA CYS A 194 21.91 11.93 -15.45
C CYS A 194 23.23 12.66 -15.73
N LEU A 195 23.87 12.36 -16.86
CA LEU A 195 25.09 13.05 -17.30
C LEU A 195 24.84 14.49 -17.72
N HIS A 196 23.65 14.81 -18.26
CA HIS A 196 23.27 16.19 -18.58
C HIS A 196 23.41 17.09 -17.35
N PHE A 197 22.81 16.71 -16.22
CA PHE A 197 22.89 17.52 -15.00
C PHE A 197 24.23 17.45 -14.25
N LYS A 198 25.14 16.55 -14.64
CA LYS A 198 26.48 16.43 -14.02
C LYS A 198 27.56 17.16 -14.81
N LYS A 199 27.47 17.15 -16.14
CA LYS A 199 28.52 17.60 -17.05
C LYS A 199 28.03 18.53 -18.17
N ASP A 200 26.72 18.75 -18.28
CA ASP A 200 26.08 19.65 -19.25
C ASP A 200 26.32 19.31 -20.74
N GLU A 201 26.56 18.03 -21.06
CA GLU A 201 27.00 17.61 -22.41
C GLU A 201 26.09 16.57 -23.08
N CYS A 202 25.13 15.97 -22.36
CA CYS A 202 24.38 14.82 -22.86
C CYS A 202 22.92 15.19 -23.18
N ALA A 203 22.51 15.10 -24.45
CA ALA A 203 21.13 15.32 -24.89
C ALA A 203 20.47 14.08 -25.56
N LYS A 204 21.16 12.93 -25.60
CA LYS A 204 20.73 11.74 -26.37
C LYS A 204 19.27 11.33 -26.17
N CYS A 205 18.76 11.38 -24.94
CA CYS A 205 17.36 11.03 -24.66
C CYS A 205 16.36 12.03 -25.23
N ALA A 206 16.71 13.32 -25.29
CA ALA A 206 15.91 14.36 -25.92
C ALA A 206 15.91 14.20 -27.45
N ASP A 207 17.09 13.96 -28.04
CA ASP A 207 17.25 13.75 -29.49
C ASP A 207 16.45 12.53 -29.99
N ALA A 208 16.40 11.47 -29.19
CA ALA A 208 15.65 10.26 -29.51
C ALA A 208 14.14 10.35 -29.23
N CYS A 209 13.66 11.41 -28.56
CA CYS A 209 12.27 11.52 -28.13
C CYS A 209 11.36 12.03 -29.26
N PRO A 210 10.44 11.21 -29.82
CA PRO A 210 9.63 11.61 -30.96
C PRO A 210 8.64 12.74 -30.65
N THR A 211 8.16 12.82 -29.41
CA THR A 211 7.19 13.85 -28.97
C THR A 211 7.86 15.07 -28.32
N LYS A 212 9.20 15.11 -28.28
CA LYS A 212 9.97 16.18 -27.62
C LYS A 212 9.53 16.41 -26.16
N ALA A 213 9.17 15.34 -25.47
CA ALA A 213 8.69 15.39 -24.09
C ALA A 213 9.79 15.60 -23.06
N ILE A 214 11.08 15.56 -23.43
CA ILE A 214 12.19 15.79 -22.49
C ILE A 214 12.35 17.29 -22.25
N ASP A 215 12.31 17.70 -20.99
CA ASP A 215 12.44 19.08 -20.55
C ASP A 215 13.48 19.16 -19.43
N PHE A 216 14.74 19.46 -19.78
CA PHE A 216 15.80 19.62 -18.78
C PHE A 216 15.64 20.89 -17.94
N ASP A 217 14.79 21.82 -18.37
CA ASP A 217 14.55 23.10 -17.72
C ASP A 217 13.43 23.07 -16.68
N ASP A 218 12.73 21.94 -16.54
CA ASP A 218 11.79 21.71 -15.45
C ASP A 218 12.46 21.98 -14.07
N ARG A 219 11.78 22.76 -13.22
CA ARG A 219 12.28 23.19 -11.90
C ARG A 219 11.27 22.87 -10.81
N ALA A 220 11.80 22.62 -9.62
CA ALA A 220 10.97 22.49 -8.43
C ALA A 220 10.17 23.77 -8.19
N ARG A 221 8.91 23.63 -7.81
CA ARG A 221 8.02 24.75 -7.51
C ARG A 221 7.23 24.50 -6.23
N ASN A 222 6.92 25.58 -5.52
CA ASN A 222 6.05 25.53 -4.35
C ASN A 222 4.66 26.01 -4.75
N VAL A 223 3.66 25.26 -4.35
CA VAL A 223 2.25 25.51 -4.65
C VAL A 223 1.51 25.63 -3.32
N THR A 224 0.73 26.70 -3.16
CA THR A 224 -0.17 26.85 -2.01
C THR A 224 -1.59 26.55 -2.47
N ARG A 225 -2.32 25.74 -1.68
CA ARG A 225 -3.72 25.38 -1.93
C ARG A 225 -4.55 25.72 -0.71
N LYS A 226 -5.69 26.39 -0.93
CA LYS A 226 -6.69 26.65 0.10
C LYS A 226 -7.83 25.67 -0.11
N VAL A 227 -8.07 24.82 0.88
CA VAL A 227 -9.01 23.69 0.78
C VAL A 227 -9.93 23.67 1.98
N SER A 228 -11.14 23.15 1.80
CA SER A 228 -12.11 23.02 2.90
C SER A 228 -11.82 21.84 3.82
N SER A 229 -11.15 20.81 3.31
CA SER A 229 -10.93 19.55 4.02
C SER A 229 -9.66 18.86 3.50
N VAL A 230 -9.09 18.02 4.36
CA VAL A 230 -7.88 17.25 4.07
C VAL A 230 -8.11 15.78 4.41
N VAL A 231 -7.82 14.89 3.47
CA VAL A 231 -7.85 13.43 3.64
C VAL A 231 -6.43 12.88 3.62
N TYR A 232 -6.03 12.25 4.72
CA TYR A 232 -4.76 11.52 4.80
C TYR A 232 -4.94 10.08 4.34
N ALA A 233 -4.34 9.74 3.20
CA ALA A 233 -4.37 8.42 2.60
C ALA A 233 -2.95 7.94 2.24
N THR A 234 -1.98 8.23 3.12
CA THR A 234 -0.54 8.03 2.91
C THR A 234 -0.08 6.58 2.89
N GLY A 235 -0.98 5.63 3.16
CA GLY A 235 -0.73 4.21 3.00
C GLY A 235 -0.04 3.55 4.19
N MET A 236 0.81 2.57 3.89
CA MET A 236 1.57 1.79 4.87
C MET A 236 2.95 1.44 4.30
N GLU A 237 3.88 1.13 5.19
CA GLU A 237 5.17 0.55 4.82
C GLU A 237 5.20 -0.92 5.27
N PRO A 238 5.67 -1.86 4.44
CA PRO A 238 5.84 -3.24 4.86
C PRO A 238 6.84 -3.33 6.02
N VAL A 239 6.58 -4.24 6.97
CA VAL A 239 7.59 -4.59 7.96
C VAL A 239 8.80 -5.18 7.24
N ASP A 240 9.99 -4.74 7.61
CA ASP A 240 11.22 -5.35 7.11
C ASP A 240 11.34 -6.77 7.69
N ALA A 241 11.15 -7.77 6.83
CA ALA A 241 11.25 -9.18 7.21
C ALA A 241 12.65 -9.52 7.77
N CYS A 242 13.67 -8.74 7.44
CA CYS A 242 15.04 -8.91 7.90
C CYS A 242 15.27 -8.49 9.34
N GLU A 243 14.34 -7.74 9.96
CA GLU A 243 14.32 -7.54 11.41
C GLU A 243 14.07 -8.85 12.17
N VAL A 244 13.48 -9.85 11.51
CA VAL A 244 13.28 -11.19 12.07
C VAL A 244 14.46 -12.09 11.71
N SER A 245 15.65 -11.72 12.20
CA SER A 245 16.94 -12.35 11.84
C SER A 245 16.97 -13.88 11.96
N ARG A 246 16.24 -14.46 12.92
CA ARG A 246 16.09 -15.92 13.09
C ARG A 246 15.51 -16.64 11.88
N LEU A 247 14.84 -15.94 10.97
CA LEU A 247 14.29 -16.51 9.73
C LEU A 247 15.24 -16.36 8.54
N GLY A 248 16.43 -15.80 8.73
CA GLY A 248 17.49 -15.80 7.72
C GLY A 248 17.35 -14.76 6.60
N CYS A 249 16.37 -13.84 6.66
CA CYS A 249 16.28 -12.74 5.70
C CYS A 249 17.55 -11.89 5.76
N GLY A 250 18.07 -11.49 4.59
CA GLY A 250 19.28 -10.68 4.45
C GLY A 250 20.60 -11.44 4.61
N THR A 251 20.55 -12.69 5.10
CA THR A 251 21.74 -13.55 5.29
C THR A 251 21.69 -14.79 4.39
N LEU A 252 20.52 -15.41 4.27
CA LEU A 252 20.27 -16.57 3.43
C LEU A 252 19.65 -16.09 2.12
N LYS A 253 20.40 -16.24 1.01
CA LYS A 253 20.01 -15.72 -0.32
C LYS A 253 18.61 -16.16 -0.78
N ASP A 254 18.21 -17.38 -0.42
CA ASP A 254 16.92 -17.95 -0.83
C ASP A 254 15.78 -17.69 0.17
N VAL A 255 16.01 -16.85 1.18
CA VAL A 255 14.95 -16.30 2.02
C VAL A 255 14.58 -14.93 1.48
N VAL A 256 13.36 -14.83 0.96
CA VAL A 256 12.81 -13.62 0.35
C VAL A 256 11.54 -13.18 1.08
N SER A 257 11.29 -11.87 1.13
CA SER A 257 10.03 -11.34 1.66
C SER A 257 8.89 -11.57 0.66
N SER A 258 7.65 -11.34 1.09
CA SER A 258 6.51 -11.36 0.17
C SER A 258 6.58 -10.26 -0.88
N VAL A 259 7.17 -9.11 -0.55
CA VAL A 259 7.36 -7.99 -1.50
C VAL A 259 8.40 -8.37 -2.57
N ASP A 260 9.47 -9.06 -2.17
CA ASP A 260 10.45 -9.61 -3.10
C ASP A 260 9.82 -10.65 -4.03
N ALA A 261 9.02 -11.55 -3.48
CA ALA A 261 8.30 -12.55 -4.26
C ALA A 261 7.33 -11.91 -5.28
N GLU A 262 6.57 -10.90 -4.87
CA GLU A 262 5.69 -10.12 -5.76
C GLU A 262 6.47 -9.47 -6.92
N ARG A 263 7.60 -8.83 -6.60
CA ARG A 263 8.49 -8.24 -7.61
C ARG A 263 9.03 -9.29 -8.58
N MET A 264 9.51 -10.43 -8.08
CA MET A 264 10.02 -11.52 -8.91
C MET A 264 8.93 -12.10 -9.81
N LEU A 265 7.72 -12.28 -9.29
CA LEU A 265 6.58 -12.74 -10.07
C LEU A 265 6.15 -11.71 -11.12
N ASN A 266 6.24 -10.41 -10.81
CA ASN A 266 5.92 -9.35 -11.75
C ASN A 266 6.96 -9.22 -12.88
N GLU A 267 8.25 -9.35 -12.56
CA GLU A 267 9.35 -9.18 -13.51
C GLU A 267 9.62 -10.43 -14.36
N LYS A 268 9.54 -11.62 -13.76
CA LYS A 268 9.93 -12.89 -14.38
C LYS A 268 8.75 -13.80 -14.72
N GLY A 269 7.54 -13.47 -14.25
CA GLY A 269 6.36 -14.33 -14.38
C GLY A 269 6.41 -15.61 -13.54
N ARG A 270 7.48 -15.83 -12.77
CA ARG A 270 7.71 -17.08 -12.02
C ARG A 270 8.66 -16.84 -10.84
N LEU A 271 8.48 -17.61 -9.77
CA LEU A 271 9.41 -17.57 -8.65
C LEU A 271 10.70 -18.33 -8.99
N THR A 272 11.85 -17.75 -8.69
CA THR A 272 13.19 -18.32 -8.91
C THR A 272 14.01 -18.19 -7.63
N ARG A 273 14.97 -19.07 -7.38
CA ARG A 273 15.91 -18.89 -6.26
C ARG A 273 16.87 -17.75 -6.57
N PRO A 274 17.03 -16.75 -5.69
CA PRO A 274 18.04 -15.71 -5.88
C PRO A 274 19.48 -16.22 -5.90
N SER A 275 19.76 -17.37 -5.27
CA SER A 275 21.12 -17.93 -5.21
C SER A 275 21.64 -18.44 -6.56
N ASP A 276 20.78 -19.07 -7.36
CA ASP A 276 21.19 -19.79 -8.59
C ASP A 276 20.22 -19.62 -9.77
N GLY A 277 19.13 -18.87 -9.61
CA GLY A 277 18.13 -18.60 -10.65
C GLY A 277 17.19 -19.77 -10.96
N ALA A 278 17.36 -20.93 -10.31
CA ALA A 278 16.56 -22.11 -10.62
C ALA A 278 15.15 -22.03 -10.03
N VAL A 279 14.20 -22.76 -10.63
CA VAL A 279 12.85 -22.90 -10.10
C VAL A 279 12.88 -23.75 -8.82
N PRO A 280 12.31 -23.28 -7.70
CA PRO A 280 12.34 -24.02 -6.44
C PRO A 280 11.40 -25.23 -6.50
N LYS A 281 11.88 -26.44 -6.21
CA LYS A 281 11.04 -27.65 -6.12
C LYS A 281 10.24 -27.76 -4.81
N LYS A 282 10.65 -27.00 -3.79
CA LYS A 282 10.02 -26.97 -2.47
C LYS A 282 10.07 -25.56 -1.90
N ILE A 283 8.95 -25.08 -1.35
CA ILE A 283 8.80 -23.74 -0.78
C ILE A 283 8.21 -23.84 0.62
N ALA A 284 8.68 -22.98 1.52
CA ALA A 284 8.07 -22.73 2.82
C ALA A 284 7.54 -21.30 2.87
N VAL A 285 6.24 -21.13 3.12
CA VAL A 285 5.59 -19.83 3.31
C VAL A 285 5.35 -19.62 4.80
N MET A 286 5.80 -18.49 5.33
CA MET A 286 5.73 -18.20 6.77
C MET A 286 4.82 -17.02 7.05
N GLN A 287 3.75 -17.24 7.81
CA GLN A 287 2.85 -16.18 8.21
C GLN A 287 3.35 -15.39 9.42
N CYS A 288 2.75 -14.23 9.67
CA CYS A 288 3.00 -13.41 10.87
C CYS A 288 4.48 -13.00 11.09
N VAL A 289 5.30 -13.02 10.04
CA VAL A 289 6.67 -12.49 10.11
C VAL A 289 6.59 -10.99 10.39
N GLY A 290 7.16 -10.57 11.53
CA GLY A 290 7.13 -9.17 11.95
C GLY A 290 5.77 -8.69 12.50
N SER A 291 4.82 -9.59 12.78
CA SER A 291 3.50 -9.21 13.31
C SER A 291 3.05 -10.19 14.39
N ARG A 292 2.15 -9.76 15.28
CA ARG A 292 1.79 -10.53 16.49
C ARG A 292 3.04 -10.95 17.30
N SER A 293 4.03 -10.07 17.35
CA SER A 293 5.30 -10.25 18.04
C SER A 293 5.54 -9.05 18.96
N VAL A 294 5.35 -9.27 20.26
CA VAL A 294 5.67 -8.27 21.30
C VAL A 294 7.16 -7.89 21.23
N LYS A 295 8.04 -8.86 20.93
CA LYS A 295 9.48 -8.63 20.80
C LYS A 295 9.82 -7.61 19.72
N ASN A 296 9.03 -7.53 18.65
CA ASN A 296 9.29 -6.63 17.53
C ASN A 296 8.46 -5.33 17.64
N GLY A 297 7.77 -5.09 18.76
CA GLY A 297 6.90 -3.92 18.92
C GLY A 297 5.61 -3.94 18.09
N VAL A 298 5.30 -5.05 17.43
CA VAL A 298 4.11 -5.22 16.58
C VAL A 298 3.24 -6.33 17.16
N ASP A 299 2.51 -6.04 18.23
CA ASP A 299 1.63 -6.98 18.93
C ASP A 299 0.31 -7.26 18.17
N TYR A 300 -0.03 -6.43 17.20
CA TYR A 300 -1.23 -6.55 16.38
C TYR A 300 -1.06 -7.45 15.16
N CYS A 301 -2.20 -7.86 14.60
CA CYS A 301 -2.25 -8.57 13.32
C CYS A 301 -2.28 -7.57 12.17
N SER A 302 -1.43 -7.75 11.16
CA SER A 302 -1.39 -6.94 9.94
C SER A 302 -2.59 -7.12 9.00
N LYS A 303 -3.56 -7.98 9.38
CA LYS A 303 -4.85 -8.25 8.71
C LYS A 303 -4.83 -8.75 7.25
N PHE A 304 -3.73 -8.55 6.53
CA PHE A 304 -3.65 -8.79 5.09
C PHE A 304 -2.68 -9.92 4.70
N CYS A 305 -1.76 -10.32 5.60
CA CYS A 305 -0.72 -11.31 5.30
C CYS A 305 -1.25 -12.69 4.92
N CYS A 306 -2.27 -13.19 5.63
CA CYS A 306 -2.92 -14.45 5.22
C CYS A 306 -3.55 -14.34 3.84
N LYS A 307 -4.12 -13.18 3.46
CA LYS A 307 -4.82 -13.01 2.18
C LYS A 307 -3.87 -12.99 0.99
N TYR A 308 -2.81 -12.20 1.04
CA TYR A 308 -1.87 -12.18 -0.10
C TYR A 308 -1.11 -13.49 -0.18
N ALA A 309 -0.74 -14.10 0.96
CA ALA A 309 0.10 -15.29 0.95
C ALA A 309 -0.63 -16.50 0.37
N THR A 310 -1.94 -16.65 0.63
CA THR A 310 -2.73 -17.70 -0.03
C THR A 310 -2.80 -17.46 -1.52
N LYS A 311 -3.08 -16.23 -1.98
CA LYS A 311 -3.17 -15.89 -3.41
C LYS A 311 -1.83 -16.06 -4.15
N ILE A 312 -0.71 -15.66 -3.54
CA ILE A 312 0.64 -15.91 -4.07
C ILE A 312 0.92 -17.42 -4.12
N SER A 313 0.59 -18.16 -3.06
CA SER A 313 0.81 -19.62 -3.02
C SER A 313 0.05 -20.33 -4.14
N GLN A 314 -1.19 -19.94 -4.37
CA GLN A 314 -1.99 -20.53 -5.44
C GLN A 314 -1.48 -20.13 -6.82
N LEU A 315 -1.06 -18.86 -7.04
CA LEU A 315 -0.41 -18.44 -8.28
C LEU A 315 0.86 -19.25 -8.58
N ILE A 316 1.69 -19.47 -7.55
CA ILE A 316 2.90 -20.31 -7.69
C ILE A 316 2.49 -21.72 -8.11
N MET A 317 1.50 -22.32 -7.46
CA MET A 317 1.04 -23.68 -7.81
C MET A 317 0.38 -23.77 -9.20
N ASP A 318 -0.26 -22.70 -9.68
CA ASP A 318 -0.78 -22.64 -11.06
C ASP A 318 0.37 -22.58 -12.08
N THR A 319 1.44 -21.85 -11.75
CA THR A 319 2.63 -21.69 -12.61
C THR A 319 3.54 -22.93 -12.56
N ASP A 320 3.59 -23.58 -11.40
CA ASP A 320 4.51 -24.65 -11.03
C ASP A 320 3.79 -25.77 -10.23
N PRO A 321 2.96 -26.61 -10.87
CA PRO A 321 2.12 -27.59 -10.15
C PRO A 321 2.87 -28.65 -9.34
N GLU A 322 4.13 -28.93 -9.71
CA GLU A 322 4.97 -29.95 -9.05
C GLU A 322 5.67 -29.44 -7.77
N VAL A 323 5.54 -28.16 -7.45
CA VAL A 323 6.18 -27.58 -6.27
C VAL A 323 5.54 -28.11 -5.00
N ASN A 324 6.39 -28.50 -4.04
CA ASN A 324 5.95 -28.89 -2.71
C ASN A 324 5.87 -27.63 -1.81
N LEU A 325 4.68 -27.31 -1.31
CA LEU A 325 4.43 -26.10 -0.54
C LEU A 325 4.11 -26.41 0.93
N ASP A 326 4.94 -25.90 1.83
CA ASP A 326 4.72 -25.92 3.28
C ASP A 326 4.23 -24.54 3.73
N PHE A 327 2.95 -24.43 4.14
CA PHE A 327 2.35 -23.18 4.59
C PHE A 327 2.26 -23.13 6.12
N TYR A 328 3.13 -22.34 6.76
CA TYR A 328 3.23 -22.21 8.21
C TYR A 328 2.36 -21.06 8.72
N PHE A 329 1.48 -21.33 9.68
CA PHE A 329 0.56 -20.34 10.24
C PHE A 329 0.18 -20.61 11.70
N MET A 330 -0.31 -19.58 12.40
CA MET A 330 -0.99 -19.74 13.70
C MET A 330 -2.50 -19.89 13.51
N ASP A 331 -3.10 -18.89 12.85
CA ASP A 331 -4.51 -18.80 12.50
C ASP A 331 -4.61 -18.26 11.07
N LEU A 332 -5.45 -18.87 10.22
CA LEU A 332 -5.74 -18.32 8.89
C LEU A 332 -6.84 -17.26 9.01
N ARG A 333 -6.53 -16.02 8.61
CA ARG A 333 -7.45 -14.86 8.73
C ARG A 333 -7.78 -14.24 7.38
N THR A 334 -8.55 -14.95 6.56
CA THR A 334 -9.06 -14.46 5.27
C THR A 334 -10.40 -13.76 5.47
N LEU A 335 -10.37 -12.49 5.90
CA LEU A 335 -11.51 -11.73 6.45
C LEU A 335 -12.83 -11.68 5.62
N TYR A 336 -12.90 -12.16 4.36
CA TYR A 336 -14.07 -11.97 3.47
C TYR A 336 -14.37 -13.11 2.48
N GLU A 337 -13.67 -14.24 2.59
CA GLU A 337 -13.91 -15.48 1.81
C GLU A 337 -14.24 -16.58 2.85
N PRO A 338 -14.95 -17.68 2.53
CA PRO A 338 -15.09 -18.74 3.52
C PRO A 338 -13.68 -19.10 4.02
N GLN A 339 -13.44 -18.98 5.33
CA GLN A 339 -12.09 -19.11 5.92
C GLN A 339 -11.43 -20.47 5.61
N ASP A 340 -12.23 -21.40 5.11
CA ASP A 340 -11.84 -22.74 4.71
C ASP A 340 -11.58 -22.90 3.21
N GLU A 341 -11.79 -21.91 2.35
CA GLU A 341 -11.56 -22.03 0.91
C GLU A 341 -10.13 -22.46 0.61
N PHE A 342 -9.15 -21.74 1.16
CA PHE A 342 -7.74 -22.10 1.02
C PHE A 342 -7.43 -23.47 1.64
N LYS A 343 -8.11 -23.84 2.73
CA LYS A 343 -7.94 -25.17 3.35
C LYS A 343 -8.50 -26.28 2.48
N ARG A 344 -9.64 -26.07 1.83
CA ARG A 344 -10.27 -27.02 0.88
C ARG A 344 -9.39 -27.16 -0.34
N TRP A 345 -9.01 -26.03 -0.95
CA TRP A 345 -8.05 -26.00 -2.06
C TRP A 345 -6.75 -26.75 -1.71
N ALA A 346 -6.20 -26.56 -0.51
CA ALA A 346 -5.00 -27.26 -0.08
C ALA A 346 -5.22 -28.77 0.12
N LYS A 347 -6.38 -29.19 0.63
CA LYS A 347 -6.72 -30.62 0.82
C LYS A 347 -6.76 -31.39 -0.50
N ASP A 348 -7.16 -30.73 -1.57
CA ASP A 348 -7.25 -31.34 -2.91
C ASP A 348 -5.88 -31.47 -3.59
N LYS A 349 -4.79 -31.00 -2.94
CA LYS A 349 -3.43 -31.00 -3.49
C LYS A 349 -2.50 -31.84 -2.62
N LYS A 350 -1.96 -32.93 -3.18
CA LYS A 350 -0.99 -33.80 -2.50
C LYS A 350 0.33 -33.11 -2.15
N THR A 351 0.68 -32.03 -2.86
CA THR A 351 1.93 -31.28 -2.71
C THR A 351 1.84 -30.11 -1.74
N VAL A 352 0.66 -29.83 -1.15
CA VAL A 352 0.44 -28.71 -0.22
C VAL A 352 0.25 -29.21 1.19
N ARG A 353 1.01 -28.67 2.15
CA ARG A 353 0.88 -28.99 3.58
C ARG A 353 0.60 -27.73 4.37
N LEU A 354 -0.51 -27.73 5.11
CA LEU A 354 -0.86 -26.67 6.05
C LEU A 354 -0.32 -27.03 7.44
N ILE A 355 0.65 -26.27 7.92
CA ILE A 355 1.37 -26.54 9.17
C ILE A 355 1.00 -25.47 10.19
N ARG A 356 0.21 -25.87 11.19
CA ARG A 356 -0.19 -24.97 12.28
C ARG A 356 0.91 -24.86 13.35
N SER A 357 2.04 -24.28 12.96
CA SER A 357 3.17 -23.99 13.85
C SER A 357 3.96 -22.83 13.26
N MET A 358 4.52 -22.00 14.13
CA MET A 358 5.45 -20.96 13.71
C MET A 358 6.86 -21.52 13.69
N PRO A 359 7.61 -21.37 12.58
CA PRO A 359 9.02 -21.73 12.56
C PRO A 359 9.78 -21.00 13.66
N ALA A 360 10.70 -21.71 14.32
CA ALA A 360 11.59 -21.16 15.33
C ALA A 360 12.85 -20.55 14.69
N VAL A 361 13.44 -21.23 13.70
CA VAL A 361 14.62 -20.76 12.98
C VAL A 361 14.67 -21.32 11.55
N VAL A 362 15.25 -20.54 10.64
CA VAL A 362 15.68 -20.99 9.31
C VAL A 362 17.19 -20.96 9.27
N GLN A 363 17.79 -22.07 8.83
CA GLN A 363 19.25 -22.22 8.81
C GLN A 363 19.69 -23.03 7.57
N PRO A 364 20.96 -22.90 7.15
CA PRO A 364 21.53 -23.81 6.16
C PRO A 364 21.48 -25.26 6.64
N GLY A 365 21.11 -26.16 5.74
CA GLY A 365 21.24 -27.60 5.86
C GLY A 365 22.61 -28.08 5.38
N LYS A 366 22.89 -29.37 5.59
CA LYS A 366 24.17 -30.00 5.23
C LYS A 366 24.44 -30.01 3.72
N ASP A 367 23.40 -29.95 2.90
CA ASP A 367 23.45 -29.96 1.44
C ASP A 367 23.27 -28.56 0.81
N GLY A 368 23.41 -27.50 1.62
CA GLY A 368 23.19 -26.12 1.18
C GLY A 368 21.72 -25.73 1.04
N LYS A 369 20.76 -26.64 1.25
CA LYS A 369 19.33 -26.31 1.24
C LYS A 369 18.91 -25.68 2.56
N LEU A 370 17.84 -24.89 2.55
CA LEU A 370 17.28 -24.29 3.76
C LEU A 370 16.54 -25.34 4.60
N VAL A 371 16.79 -25.33 5.91
CA VAL A 371 16.08 -26.14 6.90
C VAL A 371 15.23 -25.22 7.77
N VAL A 372 13.92 -25.49 7.80
CA VAL A 372 12.94 -24.81 8.65
C VAL A 372 12.70 -25.64 9.89
N LYS A 373 13.17 -25.18 11.05
CA LYS A 373 12.91 -25.84 12.33
C LYS A 373 11.65 -25.29 12.96
N VAL A 374 10.74 -26.18 13.34
CA VAL A 374 9.58 -25.86 14.18
C VAL A 374 9.89 -26.23 15.62
N SER A 375 9.50 -25.38 16.56
CA SER A 375 9.41 -25.77 17.97
C SER A 375 8.20 -26.67 18.13
N THR A 376 8.45 -27.95 18.43
CA THR A 376 7.43 -28.93 18.85
C THR A 376 6.88 -28.62 20.21
#